data_AF-A0AAW4PIC0-F1
#
_entry.id   AF-A0AAW4PIC0-F1
#
_cell.length_a   1.000
_cell.length_b   1.000
_cell.length_c   1.000
_cell.angle_alpha   90.00
_cell.angle_beta   90.00
_cell.angle_gamma   90.00
#
_symmetry.space_group_name_H-M   'P 1'
#
loop_
_entity.id
_entity.type
_entity.pdbx_description
1 polymer ?
#
loop_
_entity_poly.entity_id
_entity_poly.type
_entity_poly.pdbx_seq_one_letter_code
_entity_poly.pdbx_strand_id
1 'polypeptide(L)'
;MPRNTDADENETESTATDDQLAAQLGMDISDDDAPDTEALQELVGQLEGKTAPPVSSVLEGLVATIDSLQDRVEELEAQQEQTHDIATTAVGQSAEAESRLDDVEEQQEETHEIAKSAIAKAQQLEADPDQQEDAETLPEGIEPSSSPLDFFANCRQAKVKSMFVERSNRQNTYRAISVAKRWPEFATERTDGSGVFFTKDDVETALTAELGKEPHRQTVKRVWEKLIEIGGDDLVEKTRQVGREQTQTELLAMDTETAEGLVEKRYVGLDLLENGDRKATTGGVTPVVVESSG
;
A
#
# COMPACT_ATOMS: atom_id res chain seq x y z
N MET A 1 21.71 2.47 -43.00
CA MET A 1 20.54 3.34 -42.73
C MET A 1 19.79 2.75 -41.53
N PRO A 2 19.76 3.47 -40.40
CA PRO A 2 19.08 3.09 -39.16
C PRO A 2 17.70 3.77 -39.00
N ARG A 3 16.85 3.26 -38.10
CA ARG A 3 15.72 3.91 -37.35
C ARG A 3 15.17 2.86 -36.36
N ASN A 4 15.48 2.99 -35.06
CA ASN A 4 14.68 3.61 -33.96
C ASN A 4 13.38 2.88 -33.59
N THR A 5 13.29 2.45 -32.33
CA THR A 5 12.38 2.92 -31.25
C THR A 5 12.68 2.05 -30.02
N ASP A 6 13.39 2.55 -29.00
CA ASP A 6 12.91 3.40 -27.90
C ASP A 6 12.03 2.64 -26.90
N ALA A 7 12.62 2.30 -25.76
CA ALA A 7 11.97 2.17 -24.46
C ALA A 7 13.10 2.14 -23.41
N ASP A 8 13.74 3.30 -23.22
CA ASP A 8 14.59 3.53 -22.06
C ASP A 8 13.68 3.75 -20.84
N GLU A 9 14.06 3.07 -19.78
CA GLU A 9 13.39 2.94 -18.49
C GLU A 9 13.34 4.31 -17.80
N ASN A 10 12.12 4.85 -17.65
CA ASN A 10 11.89 6.08 -16.88
C ASN A 10 11.69 5.72 -15.40
N GLU A 11 12.77 5.31 -14.73
CA GLU A 11 12.86 5.33 -13.28
C GLU A 11 13.12 6.78 -12.84
N THR A 12 12.05 7.57 -12.71
CA THR A 12 12.12 8.87 -12.02
C THR A 12 12.09 8.67 -10.51
N GLU A 13 13.16 8.10 -9.96
CA GLU A 13 13.53 8.32 -8.57
C GLU A 13 14.31 9.65 -8.56
N SER A 14 13.60 10.76 -8.38
CA SER A 14 14.17 12.11 -8.46
C SER A 14 14.98 12.40 -7.20
N THR A 15 16.20 11.86 -7.15
CA THR A 15 17.28 12.27 -6.23
C THR A 15 18.18 13.32 -6.89
N ALA A 16 17.65 14.09 -7.85
CA ALA A 16 18.44 15.08 -8.56
C ALA A 16 18.93 16.11 -7.54
N THR A 17 20.25 16.22 -7.39
CA THR A 17 20.86 17.26 -6.55
C THR A 17 20.53 18.62 -7.14
N ASP A 18 20.51 19.68 -6.32
CA ASP A 18 20.21 21.04 -6.79
C ASP A 18 21.11 21.46 -7.96
N ASP A 19 22.37 20.99 -7.99
CA ASP A 19 23.31 21.15 -9.11
C ASP A 19 22.83 20.51 -10.42
N GLN A 20 22.17 19.35 -10.36
CA GLN A 20 21.65 18.66 -11.54
C GLN A 20 20.42 19.37 -12.09
N LEU A 21 19.57 19.90 -11.21
CA LEU A 21 18.41 20.72 -11.58
C LEU A 21 18.86 22.06 -12.18
N ALA A 22 19.86 22.71 -11.59
CA ALA A 22 20.48 23.94 -12.09
C ALA A 22 21.07 23.74 -13.50
N ALA A 23 21.85 22.67 -13.70
CA ALA A 23 22.41 22.32 -14.99
C ALA A 23 21.33 22.01 -16.04
N GLN A 24 20.23 21.34 -15.64
CA GLN A 24 19.11 21.02 -16.54
C GLN A 24 18.30 22.26 -16.94
N LEU A 25 18.22 23.27 -16.07
CA LEU A 25 17.59 24.56 -16.34
C LEU A 25 18.54 25.56 -17.01
N GLY A 26 19.81 25.20 -17.21
CA GLY A 26 20.84 26.08 -17.77
C GLY A 26 21.13 27.29 -16.88
N MET A 27 20.88 27.16 -15.57
CA MET A 27 21.24 28.16 -14.56
C MET A 27 22.64 27.83 -14.05
N ASP A 28 23.56 28.78 -14.21
CA ASP A 28 24.89 28.72 -13.59
C ASP A 28 24.72 29.27 -12.17
N ILE A 29 24.68 28.36 -11.19
CA ILE A 29 24.52 28.69 -9.75
C ILE A 29 25.83 28.33 -9.04
N SER A 30 26.95 28.82 -9.56
CA SER A 30 28.21 28.79 -8.82
C SER A 30 28.13 29.85 -7.72
N ASP A 31 28.36 29.47 -6.46
CA ASP A 31 28.54 30.41 -5.33
C ASP A 31 29.61 31.49 -5.59
N ASP A 32 30.51 31.23 -6.55
CA ASP A 32 31.60 32.13 -6.98
C ASP A 32 31.14 33.29 -7.91
N ASP A 33 29.88 33.32 -8.38
CA ASP A 33 29.36 34.32 -9.34
C ASP A 33 28.48 35.42 -8.70
N ALA A 34 28.38 35.46 -7.38
CA ALA A 34 27.71 36.55 -6.69
C ALA A 34 28.40 37.89 -7.03
N PRO A 35 27.66 38.92 -7.48
CA PRO A 35 28.27 40.21 -7.82
C PRO A 35 28.90 40.84 -6.58
N ASP A 36 30.21 41.05 -6.62
CA ASP A 36 30.96 41.71 -5.54
C ASP A 36 30.50 43.16 -5.38
N THR A 37 29.63 43.41 -4.39
CA THR A 37 29.05 44.72 -4.10
C THR A 37 30.09 45.71 -3.60
N GLU A 38 31.17 45.25 -2.96
CA GLU A 38 32.29 46.08 -2.53
C GLU A 38 33.08 46.59 -3.74
N ALA A 39 33.38 45.71 -4.70
CA ALA A 39 34.00 46.09 -5.97
C ALA A 39 33.11 47.02 -6.81
N LEU A 40 31.79 46.80 -6.79
CA LEU A 40 30.83 47.68 -7.47
C LEU A 40 30.74 49.06 -6.78
N GLN A 41 30.76 49.12 -5.46
CA GLN A 41 30.80 50.39 -4.71
C GLN A 41 32.10 51.15 -4.95
N GLU A 42 33.24 50.46 -5.03
CA GLU A 42 34.52 51.08 -5.39
C GLU A 42 34.46 51.66 -6.80
N LEU A 43 33.88 50.94 -7.76
CA LEU A 43 33.70 51.40 -9.13
C LEU A 43 32.77 52.63 -9.22
N VAL A 44 31.68 52.64 -8.45
CA VAL A 44 30.78 53.80 -8.34
C VAL A 44 31.53 55.02 -7.77
N GLY A 45 32.32 54.85 -6.73
CA GLY A 45 33.16 55.92 -6.17
C GLY A 45 34.22 56.44 -7.16
N GLN A 46 34.79 55.57 -8.00
CA GLN A 46 35.73 55.98 -9.06
C GLN A 46 35.06 56.79 -10.19
N LEU A 47 33.74 56.64 -10.38
CA LEU A 47 32.93 57.35 -11.37
C LEU A 47 32.34 58.66 -10.84
N GLU A 48 32.46 58.91 -9.53
CA GLU A 48 32.02 60.13 -8.88
C GLU A 48 32.69 61.37 -9.50
N GLY A 49 31.90 62.34 -9.92
CA GLY A 49 32.38 63.55 -10.62
C GLY A 49 32.78 63.36 -12.09
N LYS A 50 32.83 62.12 -12.61
CA LYS A 50 33.08 61.81 -14.05
C LYS A 50 31.80 61.51 -14.82
N THR A 51 30.70 61.27 -14.12
CA THR A 51 29.38 60.96 -14.68
C THR A 51 28.36 62.02 -14.29
N ALA A 52 27.25 62.10 -15.04
CA ALA A 52 26.18 63.05 -14.71
C ALA A 52 25.53 62.64 -13.37
N PRO A 53 25.16 63.59 -12.49
CA PRO A 53 24.60 63.31 -11.16
C PRO A 53 23.44 62.29 -11.13
N PRO A 54 22.49 62.29 -12.10
CA PRO A 54 21.41 61.30 -12.12
C PRO A 54 21.91 59.87 -12.34
N VAL A 55 23.00 59.71 -13.11
CA VAL A 55 23.57 58.38 -13.42
C VAL A 55 24.29 57.81 -12.20
N SER A 56 25.03 58.64 -11.46
CA SER A 56 25.67 58.23 -10.20
C SER A 56 24.63 57.75 -9.19
N SER A 57 23.56 58.51 -9.00
CA SER A 57 22.48 58.15 -8.08
C SER A 57 21.75 56.85 -8.46
N VAL A 58 21.58 56.58 -9.76
CA VAL A 58 21.00 55.30 -10.21
C VAL A 58 21.96 54.14 -9.97
N LEU A 59 23.26 54.32 -10.21
CA LEU A 59 24.26 53.28 -9.95
C LEU A 59 24.38 52.96 -8.47
N GLU A 60 24.43 53.97 -7.59
CA GLU A 60 24.40 53.80 -6.14
C GLU A 60 23.13 53.03 -5.69
N GLY A 61 21.97 53.40 -6.24
CA GLY A 61 20.70 52.73 -5.95
C GLY A 61 20.68 51.27 -6.41
N LEU A 62 21.26 50.96 -7.58
CA LEU A 62 21.38 49.60 -8.08
C LEU A 62 22.31 48.76 -7.21
N VAL A 63 23.47 49.29 -6.79
CA VAL A 63 24.39 48.55 -5.91
C VAL A 63 23.73 48.26 -4.55
N ALA A 64 23.06 49.25 -3.95
CA ALA A 64 22.32 49.03 -2.71
C ALA A 64 21.17 48.02 -2.85
N THR A 65 20.54 47.96 -4.03
CA THR A 65 19.49 46.96 -4.31
C THR A 65 20.08 45.56 -4.50
N ILE A 66 21.24 45.45 -5.16
CA ILE A 66 21.95 44.17 -5.32
C ILE A 66 22.36 43.62 -3.95
N ASP A 67 22.94 44.46 -3.10
CA ASP A 67 23.34 44.13 -1.73
C ASP A 67 22.15 43.60 -0.90
N SER A 68 21.03 44.35 -0.90
CA SER A 68 19.82 43.91 -0.20
C SER A 68 19.18 42.64 -0.79
N LEU A 69 19.38 42.36 -2.09
CA LEU A 69 18.89 41.13 -2.71
C LEU A 69 19.78 39.95 -2.37
N GLN A 70 21.10 40.14 -2.25
CA GLN A 70 22.04 39.11 -1.81
C GLN A 70 21.74 38.68 -0.38
N ASP A 71 21.62 39.64 0.55
CA ASP A 71 21.24 39.37 1.95
C ASP A 71 19.95 38.52 2.03
N ARG A 72 18.98 38.83 1.17
CA ARG A 72 17.69 38.14 1.15
C ARG A 72 17.78 36.76 0.51
N VAL A 73 18.66 36.55 -0.46
CA VAL A 73 18.91 35.22 -1.03
C VAL A 73 19.57 34.33 0.01
N GLU A 74 20.60 34.83 0.71
CA GLU A 74 21.26 34.11 1.80
C GLU A 74 20.26 33.73 2.92
N GLU A 75 19.38 34.65 3.32
CA GLU A 75 18.34 34.36 4.30
C GLU A 75 17.36 33.27 3.82
N LEU A 76 16.96 33.32 2.55
CA LEU A 76 16.04 32.35 1.96
C LEU A 76 16.67 30.96 1.82
N GLU A 77 17.94 30.89 1.44
CA GLU A 77 18.70 29.63 1.35
C GLU A 77 18.85 28.99 2.73
N ALA A 78 19.22 29.78 3.74
CA ALA A 78 19.28 29.30 5.13
C ALA A 78 17.91 28.81 5.64
N GLN A 79 16.83 29.52 5.29
CA GLN A 79 15.47 29.11 5.65
C GLN A 79 15.04 27.83 4.90
N GLN A 80 15.43 27.67 3.64
CA GLN A 80 15.16 26.48 2.84
C GLN A 80 15.88 25.26 3.40
N GLU A 81 17.17 25.37 3.73
CA GLU A 81 17.95 24.30 4.36
C GLU A 81 17.32 23.89 5.70
N GLN A 82 16.97 24.85 6.56
CA GLN A 82 16.28 24.58 7.81
C GLN A 82 14.94 23.87 7.60
N THR A 83 14.17 24.29 6.60
CA THR A 83 12.87 23.66 6.29
C THR A 83 13.06 22.24 5.79
N HIS A 84 14.07 21.99 4.96
CA HIS A 84 14.41 20.67 4.46
C HIS A 84 14.81 19.70 5.60
N ASP A 85 15.61 20.17 6.56
CA ASP A 85 16.00 19.39 7.74
C ASP A 85 14.81 19.03 8.63
N ILE A 86 13.92 20.00 8.85
CA ILE A 86 12.68 19.78 9.59
C ILE A 86 11.79 18.78 8.86
N ALA A 87 11.62 18.92 7.54
CA ALA A 87 10.81 18.02 6.73
C ALA A 87 11.37 16.60 6.76
N THR A 88 12.69 16.43 6.58
CA THR A 88 13.37 15.14 6.63
C THR A 88 13.20 14.48 8.00
N THR A 89 13.36 15.25 9.07
CA THR A 89 13.14 14.76 10.44
C THR A 89 11.69 14.36 10.68
N ALA A 90 10.73 15.17 10.23
CA ALA A 90 9.30 14.90 10.37
C ALA A 90 8.89 13.64 9.59
N VAL A 91 9.42 13.44 8.39
CA VAL A 91 9.20 12.22 7.59
C VAL A 91 9.74 10.99 8.32
N GLY A 92 10.96 11.07 8.87
CA GLY A 92 11.52 9.98 9.68
C GLY A 92 10.68 9.66 10.92
N GLN A 93 10.21 10.68 11.64
CA GLN A 93 9.33 10.51 12.78
C GLN A 93 7.96 9.95 12.41
N SER A 94 7.41 10.31 11.24
CA SER A 94 6.15 9.77 10.73
C SER A 94 6.28 8.28 10.41
N ALA A 95 7.35 7.87 9.73
CA ALA A 95 7.62 6.46 9.44
C ALA A 95 7.80 5.62 10.72
N GLU A 96 8.49 6.16 11.73
CA GLU A 96 8.59 5.50 13.04
C GLU A 96 7.23 5.42 13.77
N ALA A 97 6.40 6.45 13.66
CA ALA A 97 5.08 6.48 14.29
C ALA A 97 4.12 5.48 13.64
N GLU A 98 4.14 5.36 12.31
CA GLU A 98 3.39 4.34 11.57
C GLU A 98 3.79 2.93 12.00
N SER A 99 5.10 2.64 12.05
CA SER A 99 5.58 1.34 12.53
C SER A 99 5.14 1.03 13.97
N ARG A 100 5.10 2.04 14.86
CA ARG A 100 4.61 1.85 16.23
C ARG A 100 3.09 1.64 16.29
N LEU A 101 2.33 2.24 15.37
CA LEU A 101 0.89 2.03 15.29
C LEU A 101 0.59 0.59 14.86
N ASP A 102 1.31 0.07 13.86
CA ASP A 102 1.20 -1.33 13.44
C ASP A 102 1.46 -2.30 14.61
N ASP A 103 2.53 -2.07 15.39
CA ASP A 103 2.86 -2.88 16.57
C ASP A 103 1.75 -2.82 17.64
N VAL A 104 1.14 -1.65 17.85
CA VAL A 104 0.06 -1.45 18.83
C VAL A 104 -1.23 -2.11 18.38
N GLU A 105 -1.55 -2.05 17.09
CA GLU A 105 -2.71 -2.73 16.50
C GLU A 105 -2.56 -4.25 16.62
N GLU A 106 -1.37 -4.81 16.36
CA GLU A 106 -1.09 -6.23 16.56
C GLU A 106 -1.28 -6.64 18.03
N GLN A 107 -0.75 -5.85 18.98
CA GLN A 107 -0.92 -6.10 20.42
C GLN A 107 -2.39 -5.98 20.88
N GLN A 108 -3.13 -5.03 20.32
CA GLN A 108 -4.56 -4.88 20.61
C GLN A 108 -5.33 -6.11 20.11
N GLU A 109 -5.02 -6.60 18.91
CA GLU A 109 -5.62 -7.80 18.34
C GLU A 109 -5.32 -9.01 19.23
N GLU A 110 -4.05 -9.21 19.65
CA GLU A 110 -3.67 -10.28 20.58
C GLU A 110 -4.43 -10.20 21.92
N THR A 111 -4.55 -8.99 22.50
CA THR A 111 -5.25 -8.80 23.78
C THR A 111 -6.74 -9.11 23.65
N HIS A 112 -7.36 -8.66 22.56
CA HIS A 112 -8.77 -8.93 22.26
C HIS A 112 -9.01 -10.44 22.08
N GLU A 113 -8.05 -11.16 21.51
CA GLU A 113 -8.10 -12.62 21.36
C GLU A 113 -7.99 -13.36 22.68
N ILE A 114 -7.10 -12.94 23.58
CA ILE A 114 -6.99 -13.52 24.92
C ILE A 114 -8.32 -13.35 25.65
N ALA A 115 -8.95 -12.17 25.53
CA ALA A 115 -10.26 -11.90 26.11
C ALA A 115 -11.36 -12.79 25.51
N LYS A 116 -11.45 -12.89 24.18
CA LYS A 116 -12.46 -13.72 23.49
C LYS A 116 -12.27 -15.21 23.77
N SER A 117 -11.03 -15.69 23.81
CA SER A 117 -10.69 -17.07 24.20
C SER A 117 -11.03 -17.35 25.66
N ALA A 118 -10.77 -16.40 26.57
CA ALA A 118 -11.13 -16.54 27.98
C ALA A 118 -12.66 -16.59 28.16
N ILE A 119 -13.42 -15.78 27.41
CA ILE A 119 -14.89 -15.81 27.41
C ILE A 119 -15.40 -17.15 26.86
N ALA A 120 -14.87 -17.62 25.73
CA ALA A 120 -15.26 -18.90 25.14
C ALA A 120 -14.95 -20.07 26.10
N LYS A 121 -13.77 -20.07 26.74
CA LYS A 121 -13.41 -21.07 27.76
C LYS A 121 -14.31 -21.01 28.99
N ALA A 122 -14.71 -19.81 29.42
CA ALA A 122 -15.65 -19.64 30.53
C ALA A 122 -17.03 -20.23 30.18
N GLN A 123 -17.53 -19.95 28.98
CA GLN A 123 -18.78 -20.52 28.47
C GLN A 123 -18.71 -22.06 28.32
N GLN A 124 -17.58 -22.60 27.87
CA GLN A 124 -17.36 -24.05 27.79
C GLN A 124 -17.29 -24.73 29.16
N LEU A 125 -16.76 -24.05 30.18
CA LEU A 125 -16.77 -24.53 31.58
C LEU A 125 -18.17 -24.48 32.20
N GLU A 126 -19.04 -23.59 31.70
CA GLU A 126 -20.46 -23.49 32.09
C GLU A 126 -21.35 -24.53 31.37
N ALA A 127 -20.93 -25.03 30.21
CA ALA A 127 -21.61 -26.11 29.47
C ALA A 127 -21.31 -27.49 30.08
N ASP A 128 -22.33 -28.35 30.15
CA ASP A 128 -22.27 -29.70 30.75
C ASP A 128 -21.08 -30.54 30.21
N PRO A 129 -20.37 -31.30 31.06
CA PRO A 129 -19.18 -32.07 30.65
C PRO A 129 -19.46 -33.15 29.59
N ASP A 130 -20.72 -33.49 29.33
CA ASP A 130 -21.13 -34.43 28.28
C ASP A 130 -21.13 -33.80 26.85
N GLN A 131 -20.92 -32.48 26.71
CA GLN A 131 -20.78 -31.80 25.40
C GLN A 131 -19.33 -31.55 24.96
N GLN A 132 -18.33 -32.00 25.73
CA GLN A 132 -16.91 -31.72 25.50
C GLN A 132 -16.27 -32.56 24.37
N GLU A 133 -16.99 -33.48 23.72
CA GLU A 133 -16.44 -34.31 22.63
C GLU A 133 -16.54 -33.69 21.22
N ASP A 134 -17.34 -32.63 21.00
CA ASP A 134 -17.54 -32.03 19.67
C ASP A 134 -16.75 -30.74 19.45
N ALA A 135 -15.44 -30.87 19.22
CA ALA A 135 -14.56 -29.76 18.79
C ALA A 135 -14.84 -29.23 17.36
N GLU A 136 -15.92 -29.68 16.72
CA GLU A 136 -16.31 -29.32 15.34
C GLU A 136 -17.46 -28.29 15.26
N THR A 137 -17.96 -27.79 16.39
CA THR A 137 -19.08 -26.82 16.41
C THR A 137 -18.62 -25.38 16.61
N LEU A 138 -19.14 -24.46 15.79
CA LEU A 138 -18.97 -23.02 16.02
C LEU A 138 -19.74 -22.61 17.28
N PRO A 139 -19.23 -21.63 18.05
CA PRO A 139 -20.00 -20.98 19.10
C PRO A 139 -21.33 -20.43 18.56
N GLU A 140 -22.38 -20.44 19.39
CA GLU A 140 -23.69 -19.91 19.02
C GLU A 140 -23.57 -18.45 18.50
N GLY A 141 -24.22 -18.19 17.35
CA GLY A 141 -24.27 -16.86 16.74
C GLY A 141 -23.14 -16.54 15.75
N ILE A 142 -22.28 -17.50 15.39
CA ILE A 142 -21.27 -17.34 14.34
C ILE A 142 -21.72 -18.07 13.07
N GLU A 143 -21.85 -17.34 11.97
CA GLU A 143 -22.31 -17.88 10.69
C GLU A 143 -21.26 -18.81 10.05
N PRO A 144 -21.68 -19.96 9.49
CA PRO A 144 -20.79 -20.85 8.75
C PRO A 144 -20.25 -20.19 7.48
N SER A 145 -19.11 -20.69 7.01
CA SER A 145 -18.46 -20.12 5.83
C SER A 145 -19.17 -20.54 4.54
N SER A 146 -19.37 -19.61 3.60
CA SER A 146 -19.96 -19.90 2.28
C SER A 146 -18.99 -20.64 1.36
N SER A 147 -17.70 -20.32 1.44
CA SER A 147 -16.64 -20.91 0.62
C SER A 147 -15.30 -21.06 1.37
N PRO A 148 -14.33 -21.81 0.81
CA PRO A 148 -12.97 -21.81 1.33
C PRO A 148 -12.33 -20.41 1.39
N LEU A 149 -12.60 -19.55 0.40
CA LEU A 149 -12.14 -18.17 0.41
C LEU A 149 -12.68 -17.42 1.61
N ASP A 150 -13.99 -17.52 1.82
CA ASP A 150 -14.69 -16.88 2.92
C ASP A 150 -14.19 -17.37 4.29
N PHE A 151 -13.98 -18.68 4.44
CA PHE A 151 -13.38 -19.26 5.64
C PHE A 151 -11.99 -18.68 5.94
N PHE A 152 -11.09 -18.69 4.96
CA PHE A 152 -9.72 -18.25 5.19
C PHE A 152 -9.59 -16.73 5.28
N ALA A 153 -10.43 -15.97 4.58
CA ALA A 153 -10.46 -14.51 4.67
C ALA A 153 -10.84 -14.02 6.07
N ASN A 154 -11.78 -14.75 6.70
CA ASN A 154 -12.27 -14.52 8.06
C ASN A 154 -11.37 -15.11 9.17
N CYS A 155 -10.35 -15.88 8.82
CA CYS A 155 -9.31 -16.36 9.74
C CYS A 155 -8.19 -15.33 9.96
N ARG A 156 -7.40 -15.50 11.03
CA ARG A 156 -6.22 -14.65 11.30
C ARG A 156 -5.18 -14.76 10.20
N GLN A 157 -4.73 -13.62 9.66
CA GLN A 157 -3.75 -13.59 8.57
C GLN A 157 -2.42 -14.26 8.97
N ALA A 158 -1.93 -14.05 10.19
CA ALA A 158 -0.72 -14.71 10.69
C ALA A 158 -0.87 -16.26 10.72
N LYS A 159 -2.01 -16.79 11.16
CA LYS A 159 -2.28 -18.24 11.17
C LYS A 159 -2.45 -18.80 9.75
N VAL A 160 -3.13 -18.07 8.87
CA VAL A 160 -3.28 -18.43 7.45
C VAL A 160 -1.93 -18.41 6.72
N LYS A 161 -1.09 -17.41 6.99
CA LYS A 161 0.28 -17.31 6.49
C LYS A 161 1.13 -18.48 6.98
N SER A 162 1.10 -18.80 8.27
CA SER A 162 1.82 -19.96 8.80
C SER A 162 1.35 -21.28 8.15
N MET A 163 0.04 -21.50 8.06
CA MET A 163 -0.51 -22.73 7.46
C MET A 163 -0.12 -22.88 5.99
N PHE A 164 -0.28 -21.82 5.19
CA PHE A 164 -0.08 -21.92 3.74
C PHE A 164 1.35 -21.64 3.31
N VAL A 165 2.02 -20.64 3.85
CA VAL A 165 3.39 -20.26 3.44
C VAL A 165 4.42 -21.13 4.13
N GLU A 166 4.38 -21.21 5.46
CA GLU A 166 5.43 -21.84 6.25
C GLU A 166 5.29 -23.36 6.28
N ARG A 167 4.07 -23.88 6.44
CA ARG A 167 3.82 -25.32 6.58
C ARG A 167 3.55 -26.05 5.25
N SER A 168 2.81 -25.41 4.33
CA SER A 168 2.30 -26.10 3.13
C SER A 168 2.94 -25.65 1.80
N ASN A 169 3.82 -24.64 1.80
CA ASN A 169 4.42 -24.05 0.58
C ASN A 169 3.41 -23.66 -0.52
N ARG A 170 2.23 -23.19 -0.10
CA ARG A 170 1.10 -22.75 -0.93
C ARG A 170 1.00 -21.22 -0.99
N GLN A 171 2.11 -20.56 -1.30
CA GLN A 171 2.21 -19.08 -1.33
C GLN A 171 1.14 -18.39 -2.18
N ASN A 172 0.79 -18.96 -3.34
CA ASN A 172 -0.23 -18.36 -4.21
C ASN A 172 -1.65 -18.46 -3.65
N THR A 173 -1.92 -19.42 -2.75
CA THR A 173 -3.21 -19.52 -2.05
C THR A 173 -3.32 -18.40 -1.02
N TYR A 174 -2.27 -18.20 -0.23
CA TYR A 174 -2.18 -17.07 0.70
C TYR A 174 -2.33 -15.73 -0.03
N ARG A 175 -1.60 -15.53 -1.15
CA ARG A 175 -1.71 -14.32 -1.97
C ARG A 175 -3.11 -14.10 -2.53
N ALA A 176 -3.78 -15.15 -2.99
CA ALA A 176 -5.17 -15.05 -3.45
C ALA A 176 -6.10 -14.55 -2.34
N ILE A 177 -5.97 -15.11 -1.13
CA ILE A 177 -6.75 -14.67 0.04
C ILE A 177 -6.43 -13.19 0.37
N SER A 178 -5.15 -12.81 0.43
CA SER A 178 -4.73 -11.42 0.69
C SER A 178 -5.31 -10.45 -0.35
N VAL A 179 -5.25 -10.79 -1.64
CA VAL A 179 -5.79 -9.96 -2.73
C VAL A 179 -7.31 -9.82 -2.60
N ALA A 180 -8.04 -10.90 -2.35
CA ALA A 180 -9.48 -10.87 -2.18
C ALA A 180 -9.92 -9.99 -1.00
N LYS A 181 -9.20 -10.02 0.13
CA LYS A 181 -9.49 -9.17 1.29
C LYS A 181 -9.31 -7.67 1.03
N ARG A 182 -8.44 -7.32 0.08
CA ARG A 182 -8.17 -5.94 -0.33
C ARG A 182 -9.08 -5.49 -1.48
N TRP A 183 -10.24 -6.12 -1.63
CA TRP A 183 -11.26 -5.66 -2.58
C TRP A 183 -11.67 -4.20 -2.38
N PRO A 184 -11.75 -3.62 -1.15
CA PRO A 184 -12.12 -2.20 -1.02
C PRO A 184 -11.08 -1.26 -1.62
N GLU A 185 -9.84 -1.71 -1.76
CA GLU A 185 -8.71 -0.92 -2.27
C GLU A 185 -8.53 -1.08 -3.78
N PHE A 186 -8.72 -2.29 -4.31
CA PHE A 186 -8.34 -2.62 -5.69
C PHE A 186 -9.46 -3.14 -6.58
N ALA A 187 -10.55 -3.64 -6.02
CA ALA A 187 -11.68 -4.05 -6.84
C ALA A 187 -12.45 -2.83 -7.33
N THR A 188 -13.13 -2.98 -8.46
CA THR A 188 -14.06 -1.97 -8.94
C THR A 188 -15.47 -2.32 -8.48
N GLU A 189 -16.11 -1.41 -7.74
CA GLU A 189 -17.52 -1.51 -7.42
C GLU A 189 -18.40 -1.32 -8.66
N ARG A 190 -19.47 -2.12 -8.75
CA ARG A 190 -20.46 -1.95 -9.81
C ARG A 190 -21.31 -0.72 -9.53
N THR A 191 -21.64 0.02 -10.58
CA THR A 191 -22.45 1.25 -10.46
C THR A 191 -23.87 1.01 -9.93
N ASP A 192 -24.36 -0.23 -9.96
CA ASP A 192 -25.64 -0.65 -9.40
C ASP A 192 -25.56 -1.08 -7.93
N GLY A 193 -24.36 -1.07 -7.33
CA GLY A 193 -24.12 -1.49 -5.94
C GLY A 193 -24.33 -2.99 -5.72
N SER A 194 -24.50 -3.78 -6.78
CA SER A 194 -24.83 -5.21 -6.68
C SER A 194 -23.63 -6.13 -6.46
N GLY A 195 -22.42 -5.58 -6.46
CA GLY A 195 -21.20 -6.32 -6.21
C GLY A 195 -19.97 -5.61 -6.69
N VAL A 196 -18.84 -6.30 -6.59
CA VAL A 196 -17.53 -5.83 -7.01
C VAL A 196 -16.91 -6.78 -8.01
N PHE A 197 -15.93 -6.29 -8.77
CA PHE A 197 -15.18 -7.14 -9.68
C PHE A 197 -13.70 -6.79 -9.71
N PHE A 198 -12.88 -7.81 -9.94
CA PHE A 198 -11.46 -7.69 -10.20
C PHE A 198 -11.17 -7.96 -11.68
N THR A 199 -10.30 -7.15 -12.27
CA THR A 199 -9.57 -7.44 -13.50
C THR A 199 -8.22 -8.07 -13.17
N LYS A 200 -7.52 -8.61 -14.18
CA LYS A 200 -6.14 -9.09 -13.98
C LYS A 200 -5.19 -7.98 -13.55
N ASP A 201 -5.41 -6.77 -14.02
CA ASP A 201 -4.60 -5.59 -13.67
C ASP A 201 -4.83 -5.19 -12.20
N ASP A 202 -6.06 -5.35 -11.69
CA ASP A 202 -6.37 -5.13 -10.27
C ASP A 202 -5.65 -6.17 -9.39
N VAL A 203 -5.63 -7.44 -9.80
CA VAL A 203 -4.88 -8.49 -9.10
C VAL A 203 -3.37 -8.22 -9.14
N GLU A 204 -2.85 -7.74 -10.26
CA GLU A 204 -1.45 -7.35 -10.39
C GLU A 204 -1.10 -6.19 -9.46
N THR A 205 -1.94 -5.15 -9.42
CA THR A 205 -1.77 -3.99 -8.54
C THR A 205 -1.80 -4.40 -7.07
N ALA A 206 -2.77 -5.22 -6.67
CA ALA A 206 -2.88 -5.74 -5.31
C ALA A 206 -1.66 -6.60 -4.91
N LEU A 207 -1.14 -7.41 -5.85
CA LEU A 207 0.07 -8.20 -5.63
C LEU A 207 1.33 -7.35 -5.53
N THR A 208 1.44 -6.28 -6.32
CA THR A 208 2.55 -5.32 -6.22
C THR A 208 2.57 -4.67 -4.84
N ALA A 209 1.40 -4.26 -4.34
CA ALA A 209 1.28 -3.71 -3.01
C ALA A 209 1.61 -4.73 -1.90
N GLU A 210 1.24 -6.01 -2.05
CA GLU A 210 1.60 -7.08 -1.10
C GLU A 210 3.09 -7.46 -1.13
N LEU A 211 3.72 -7.43 -2.30
CA LEU A 211 5.11 -7.90 -2.49
C LEU A 211 6.16 -6.80 -2.40
N GLY A 212 5.75 -5.53 -2.46
CA GLY A 212 6.64 -4.37 -2.57
C GLY A 212 7.40 -4.27 -3.89
N LYS A 213 7.03 -5.09 -4.88
CA LYS A 213 7.65 -5.13 -6.22
C LYS A 213 6.70 -5.74 -7.25
N GLU A 214 6.96 -5.44 -8.51
CA GLU A 214 6.15 -5.95 -9.62
C GLU A 214 6.18 -7.49 -9.67
N PRO A 215 5.00 -8.16 -9.64
CA PRO A 215 4.92 -9.61 -9.72
C PRO A 215 5.17 -10.09 -11.15
N HIS A 216 5.85 -11.23 -11.30
CA HIS A 216 5.91 -11.88 -12.60
C HIS A 216 4.51 -12.20 -13.13
N ARG A 217 4.29 -12.03 -14.45
CA ARG A 217 3.03 -12.39 -15.13
C ARG A 217 2.50 -13.80 -14.80
N GLN A 218 3.40 -14.76 -14.61
CA GLN A 218 3.03 -16.13 -14.23
C GLN A 218 2.47 -16.20 -12.80
N THR A 219 2.95 -15.35 -11.89
CA THR A 219 2.43 -15.22 -10.52
C THR A 219 1.01 -14.67 -10.55
N VAL A 220 0.77 -13.58 -11.28
CA VAL A 220 -0.56 -12.99 -11.45
C VAL A 220 -1.55 -14.04 -11.97
N LYS A 221 -1.18 -14.77 -13.03
CA LYS A 221 -2.01 -15.85 -13.58
C LYS A 221 -2.33 -16.95 -12.54
N ARG A 222 -1.33 -17.40 -11.78
CA ARG A 222 -1.53 -18.46 -10.77
C ARG A 222 -2.40 -17.98 -9.60
N VAL A 223 -2.30 -16.71 -9.22
CA VAL A 223 -3.14 -16.13 -8.17
C VAL A 223 -4.58 -15.98 -8.66
N TRP A 224 -4.77 -15.53 -9.90
CA TRP A 224 -6.09 -15.51 -10.56
C TRP A 224 -6.77 -16.89 -10.56
N GLU A 225 -6.06 -17.93 -11.03
CA GLU A 225 -6.56 -19.31 -11.01
C GLU A 225 -6.89 -19.78 -9.58
N LYS A 226 -6.10 -19.35 -8.60
CA LYS A 226 -6.35 -19.70 -7.19
C LYS A 226 -7.56 -19.00 -6.61
N LEU A 227 -7.82 -17.73 -6.96
CA LEU A 227 -9.03 -17.02 -6.57
C LEU A 227 -10.28 -17.78 -7.04
N ILE A 228 -10.30 -18.25 -8.28
CA ILE A 228 -11.40 -19.08 -8.81
C ILE A 228 -11.53 -20.39 -8.03
N GLU A 229 -10.41 -21.08 -7.78
CA GLU A 229 -10.41 -22.37 -7.09
C GLU A 229 -10.94 -22.29 -5.65
N ILE A 230 -10.52 -21.27 -4.89
CA ILE A 230 -10.91 -21.15 -3.47
C ILE A 230 -12.21 -20.37 -3.28
N GLY A 231 -12.56 -19.48 -4.22
CA GLY A 231 -13.81 -18.73 -4.19
C GLY A 231 -15.04 -19.60 -4.37
N GLY A 232 -14.93 -20.71 -5.11
CA GLY A 232 -16.09 -21.60 -5.33
C GLY A 232 -17.25 -20.84 -5.99
N ASP A 233 -18.42 -20.84 -5.34
CA ASP A 233 -19.62 -20.16 -5.84
C ASP A 233 -19.61 -18.64 -5.57
N ASP A 234 -18.76 -18.16 -4.66
CA ASP A 234 -18.64 -16.76 -4.24
C ASP A 234 -17.95 -15.88 -5.30
N LEU A 235 -17.18 -16.49 -6.21
CA LEU A 235 -16.46 -15.80 -7.28
C LEU A 235 -16.85 -16.35 -8.65
N VAL A 236 -17.50 -15.50 -9.46
CA VAL A 236 -17.95 -15.85 -10.80
C VAL A 236 -17.05 -15.22 -11.85
N GLU A 237 -16.39 -16.06 -12.65
CA GLU A 237 -15.66 -15.62 -13.83
C GLU A 237 -16.63 -15.12 -14.91
N LYS A 238 -16.46 -13.85 -15.30
CA LYS A 238 -17.23 -13.22 -16.36
C LYS A 238 -16.27 -12.66 -17.39
N THR A 239 -16.76 -12.55 -18.61
CA THR A 239 -16.03 -11.85 -19.66
C THR A 239 -16.81 -10.63 -20.10
N ARG A 240 -16.12 -9.50 -20.24
CA ARG A 240 -16.70 -8.24 -20.66
C ARG A 240 -16.09 -7.80 -21.98
N GLN A 241 -16.94 -7.39 -22.91
CA GLN A 241 -16.53 -6.78 -24.17
C GLN A 241 -17.34 -5.50 -24.38
N VAL A 242 -16.68 -4.35 -24.41
CA VAL A 242 -17.34 -3.02 -24.43
C VAL A 242 -17.60 -2.53 -25.88
N GLY A 243 -17.17 -3.30 -26.89
CA GLY A 243 -17.49 -3.07 -28.30
C GLY A 243 -16.99 -4.22 -29.18
N ARG A 244 -17.56 -4.39 -30.38
CA ARG A 244 -17.26 -5.52 -31.30
C ARG A 244 -15.78 -5.65 -31.68
N GLU A 245 -15.01 -4.57 -31.58
CA GLU A 245 -13.58 -4.49 -31.96
C GLU A 245 -12.63 -4.50 -30.76
N GLN A 246 -13.13 -4.46 -29.51
CA GLN A 246 -12.29 -4.52 -28.32
C GLN A 246 -12.00 -5.96 -27.90
N THR A 247 -10.80 -6.17 -27.35
CA THR A 247 -10.39 -7.43 -26.72
C THR A 247 -11.25 -7.70 -25.49
N GLN A 248 -11.65 -8.96 -25.34
CA GLN A 248 -12.43 -9.45 -24.22
C GLN A 248 -11.61 -9.37 -22.93
N THR A 249 -12.13 -8.68 -21.90
CA THR A 249 -11.52 -8.60 -20.57
C THR A 249 -12.13 -9.66 -19.67
N GLU A 250 -11.28 -10.45 -19.01
CA GLU A 250 -11.69 -11.40 -17.98
C GLU A 250 -11.88 -10.66 -16.65
N LEU A 251 -13.00 -10.94 -15.98
CA LEU A 251 -13.41 -10.35 -14.71
C LEU A 251 -13.72 -11.45 -13.71
N LEU A 252 -13.33 -11.26 -12.46
CA LEU A 252 -13.84 -12.04 -11.32
C LEU A 252 -14.83 -11.19 -10.57
N ALA A 253 -16.10 -11.58 -10.57
CA ALA A 253 -17.16 -10.84 -9.90
C ALA A 253 -17.63 -11.57 -8.65
N MET A 254 -17.86 -10.82 -7.58
CA MET A 254 -18.56 -11.25 -6.37
C MET A 254 -19.72 -10.29 -6.10
N ASP A 255 -20.78 -10.76 -5.45
CA ASP A 255 -21.83 -9.89 -4.95
C ASP A 255 -21.35 -9.10 -3.72
N THR A 256 -22.12 -8.08 -3.33
CA THR A 256 -21.75 -7.18 -2.23
C THR A 256 -21.74 -7.88 -0.88
N GLU A 257 -22.67 -8.81 -0.65
CA GLU A 257 -22.77 -9.55 0.62
C GLU A 257 -21.54 -10.44 0.81
N THR A 258 -21.15 -11.17 -0.24
CA THR A 258 -19.89 -11.93 -0.28
C THR A 258 -18.68 -11.02 -0.04
N ALA A 259 -18.59 -9.88 -0.72
CA ALA A 259 -17.45 -8.98 -0.59
C ALA A 259 -17.30 -8.45 0.84
N GLU A 260 -18.39 -7.94 1.42
CA GLU A 260 -18.42 -7.46 2.80
C GLU A 260 -18.08 -8.59 3.78
N GLY A 261 -18.60 -9.79 3.54
CA GLY A 261 -18.32 -10.98 4.33
C GLY A 261 -16.84 -11.34 4.45
N LEU A 262 -16.02 -11.08 3.43
CA LEU A 262 -14.57 -11.40 3.45
C LEU A 262 -13.77 -10.57 4.46
N VAL A 263 -14.30 -9.44 4.92
CA VAL A 263 -13.60 -8.51 5.83
C VAL A 263 -14.14 -8.51 7.27
N GLU A 264 -15.15 -9.33 7.56
CA GLU A 264 -15.85 -9.37 8.86
C GLU A 264 -15.03 -9.97 10.01
N LYS A 265 -13.94 -10.69 9.70
CA LYS A 265 -13.08 -11.34 10.71
C LYS A 265 -13.85 -12.33 11.60
N ARG A 266 -14.87 -13.02 11.06
CA ARG A 266 -15.80 -13.89 11.83
C ARG A 266 -15.10 -14.94 12.69
N TYR A 267 -14.01 -15.52 12.17
CA TYR A 267 -13.29 -16.60 12.83
C TYR A 267 -12.06 -16.13 13.62
N VAL A 268 -11.80 -14.82 13.67
CA VAL A 268 -10.73 -14.26 14.50
C VAL A 268 -11.05 -14.51 15.98
N GLY A 269 -10.12 -15.18 16.67
CA GLY A 269 -10.28 -15.61 18.06
C GLY A 269 -10.77 -17.05 18.23
N LEU A 270 -11.23 -17.71 17.15
CA LEU A 270 -11.51 -19.13 17.16
C LEU A 270 -10.28 -19.88 16.70
N ASP A 271 -9.85 -20.87 17.48
CA ASP A 271 -8.64 -21.61 17.19
C ASP A 271 -8.86 -22.73 16.17
N LEU A 272 -9.38 -22.37 14.99
CA LEU A 272 -9.83 -23.31 13.97
C LEU A 272 -8.69 -23.90 13.13
N LEU A 273 -7.48 -23.34 13.23
CA LEU A 273 -6.33 -23.70 12.39
C LEU A 273 -5.21 -24.44 13.17
N GLU A 274 -5.24 -24.53 14.51
CA GLU A 274 -4.18 -25.19 15.29
C GLU A 274 -4.14 -26.72 15.15
N ASN A 275 -5.25 -27.38 14.83
CA ASN A 275 -5.36 -28.85 14.71
C ASN A 275 -5.31 -29.40 13.27
N GLY A 276 -5.03 -28.56 12.27
CA GLY A 276 -5.10 -28.92 10.84
C GLY A 276 -4.13 -30.02 10.37
N ASP A 277 -3.12 -30.37 11.18
CA ASP A 277 -2.11 -31.39 10.83
C ASP A 277 -2.66 -32.82 10.74
N ARG A 278 -3.86 -33.12 11.27
CA ARG A 278 -4.41 -34.50 11.26
C ARG A 278 -5.25 -34.88 10.04
N LYS A 279 -5.64 -33.93 9.17
CA LYS A 279 -6.55 -34.23 8.04
C LYS A 279 -6.21 -33.53 6.70
N ALA A 280 -5.08 -32.86 6.57
CA ALA A 280 -4.67 -32.24 5.29
C ALA A 280 -4.04 -33.23 4.27
N THR A 281 -4.19 -34.55 4.46
CA THR A 281 -3.51 -35.58 3.63
C THR A 281 -4.36 -36.21 2.53
N THR A 282 -5.53 -35.67 2.21
CA THR A 282 -6.29 -36.08 1.01
C THR A 282 -6.90 -34.86 0.36
N GLY A 283 -6.68 -34.70 -0.95
CA GLY A 283 -7.02 -33.49 -1.69
C GLY A 283 -8.46 -33.00 -1.49
N GLY A 284 -8.59 -31.67 -1.41
CA GLY A 284 -9.79 -30.97 -1.89
C GLY A 284 -10.91 -30.69 -0.89
N VAL A 285 -10.73 -30.80 0.42
CA VAL A 285 -11.79 -30.40 1.36
C VAL A 285 -11.21 -29.59 2.53
N THR A 286 -11.34 -28.27 2.43
CA THR A 286 -11.29 -27.34 3.57
C THR A 286 -12.41 -27.71 4.54
N PRO A 287 -12.24 -27.65 5.87
CA PRO A 287 -13.34 -27.93 6.80
C PRO A 287 -14.48 -26.94 6.54
N VAL A 288 -15.55 -27.43 5.92
CA VAL A 288 -16.83 -26.73 5.84
C VAL A 288 -17.43 -26.84 7.23
N VAL A 289 -17.49 -25.73 7.97
CA VAL A 289 -18.20 -25.73 9.24
C VAL A 289 -19.68 -25.59 8.91
N VAL A 290 -20.49 -26.59 9.24
CA VAL A 290 -21.93 -26.62 8.92
C VAL A 290 -22.72 -26.57 10.21
N GLU A 291 -23.82 -25.81 10.24
CA GLU A 291 -24.83 -25.92 11.28
C GLU A 291 -25.42 -27.33 11.31
N SER A 292 -25.58 -27.90 12.51
CA SER A 292 -26.35 -29.13 12.66
C SER A 292 -27.83 -28.82 12.48
N SER A 293 -28.37 -29.14 11.30
CA SER A 293 -29.81 -29.33 11.18
C SER A 293 -30.18 -30.58 11.99
N GLY A 294 -30.95 -30.39 13.06
CA GLY A 294 -31.48 -31.48 13.90
C GLY A 294 -32.40 -32.45 13.18
#